data_AF-A0A7S0E624-F1
#
_entry.id   AF-A0A7S0E624-F1
#
_cell.length_a   1.000
_cell.length_b   1.000
_cell.length_c   1.000
_cell.angle_alpha   90.00
_cell.angle_beta   90.00
_cell.angle_gamma   90.00
#
_symmetry.space_group_name_H-M   'P 1'
#
loop_
_entity.id
_entity.type
_entity.pdbx_description
1 polymer ?
#
loop_
_entity_poly.entity_id
_entity_poly.type
_entity_poly.pdbx_seq_one_letter_code
_entity_poly.pdbx_strand_id
1 'polypeptide(L)'
;QPHAPPLAAVPLGAVVTVTLQVHTPDEISSLTVEDWLPAGLEALDPNLDNFDGGSGGSGGGGGAPWPWWVCGWWRCSSFARETHKDRVRYFAAWVAAGTHTLSYEAIAATRGDFV
;
A
#
# COMPACT_ATOMS: atom_id res chain seq x y z
N GLN A 1 -6.97 11.58 -5.90
CA GLN A 1 -6.05 12.73 -6.14
C GLN A 1 -4.98 12.68 -5.06
N PRO A 2 -3.67 12.77 -5.37
CA PRO A 2 -2.63 12.75 -4.34
C PRO A 2 -2.88 13.88 -3.35
N HIS A 3 -2.87 13.57 -2.06
CA HIS A 3 -3.23 14.51 -1.01
C HIS A 3 -2.08 15.46 -0.62
N ALA A 4 -0.85 15.22 -1.13
CA ALA A 4 0.35 15.97 -0.76
C ALA A 4 1.35 16.12 -1.94
N PRO A 5 2.22 17.15 -1.93
CA PRO A 5 3.34 17.26 -2.87
C PRO A 5 4.38 16.14 -2.66
N PRO A 6 5.26 15.88 -3.64
CA PRO A 6 6.35 14.92 -3.50
C PRO A 6 7.19 15.20 -2.26
N LEU A 7 7.53 14.15 -1.51
CA LEU A 7 8.37 14.26 -0.32
C LEU A 7 9.83 14.52 -0.72
N ALA A 8 10.37 15.67 -0.32
CA ALA A 8 11.78 16.00 -0.54
C ALA A 8 12.68 15.58 0.64
N ALA A 9 12.12 15.50 1.85
CA ALA A 9 12.83 15.07 3.05
C ALA A 9 11.83 14.54 4.08
N VAL A 10 12.25 13.57 4.87
CA VAL A 10 11.47 12.99 5.98
C VAL A 10 12.38 12.88 7.21
N PRO A 11 11.94 13.33 8.40
CA PRO A 11 12.70 13.13 9.63
C PRO A 11 12.94 11.63 9.89
N LEU A 12 14.14 11.28 10.34
CA LEU A 12 14.47 9.91 10.73
C LEU A 12 13.49 9.41 11.81
N GLY A 13 12.96 8.20 11.61
CA GLY A 13 11.96 7.57 12.49
C GLY A 13 10.53 8.04 12.26
N ALA A 14 10.27 9.01 11.38
CA ALA A 14 8.90 9.40 11.05
C ALA A 14 8.22 8.33 10.19
N VAL A 15 6.94 8.09 10.49
CA VAL A 15 6.05 7.27 9.65
C VAL A 15 5.39 8.17 8.62
N VAL A 16 5.39 7.73 7.36
CA VAL A 16 4.75 8.39 6.23
C VAL A 16 3.75 7.45 5.59
N THR A 17 2.64 8.00 5.08
CA THR A 17 1.69 7.26 4.25
C THR A 17 2.01 7.50 2.79
N VAL A 18 2.40 6.45 2.07
CA VAL A 18 2.55 6.48 0.62
C VAL A 18 1.17 6.24 -0.01
N THR A 19 0.81 7.07 -0.99
CA THR A 19 -0.46 6.96 -1.72
C THR A 19 -0.20 6.83 -3.20
N LEU A 20 -0.63 5.71 -3.78
CA LEU A 20 -0.56 5.43 -5.21
C LEU A 20 -1.94 5.68 -5.83
N GLN A 21 -1.93 6.35 -6.98
CA GLN A 21 -3.12 6.54 -7.82
C GLN A 21 -2.92 5.74 -9.11
N VAL A 22 -3.74 4.71 -9.28
CA VAL A 22 -3.71 3.85 -10.47
C VAL A 22 -4.91 4.23 -11.33
N HIS A 23 -4.66 4.80 -12.50
CA HIS A 23 -5.70 5.21 -13.45
C HIS A 23 -5.66 4.32 -14.68
N THR A 24 -6.77 3.65 -14.99
CA THR A 24 -6.90 2.80 -16.18
C THR A 24 -8.12 3.25 -16.99
N PRO A 25 -7.98 3.51 -18.30
CA PRO A 25 -9.11 3.91 -19.13
C PRO A 25 -10.09 2.76 -19.38
N ASP A 26 -9.60 1.53 -19.29
CA ASP A 26 -10.34 0.29 -19.55
C ASP A 26 -10.16 -0.69 -18.37
N GLU A 27 -10.92 -1.78 -18.43
CA GLU A 27 -10.78 -2.88 -17.49
C GLU A 27 -9.49 -3.68 -17.77
N ILE A 28 -8.78 -4.07 -16.72
CA ILE A 28 -7.52 -4.82 -16.80
C ILE A 28 -7.65 -6.13 -16.04
N SER A 29 -7.18 -7.22 -16.63
CA SER A 29 -7.01 -8.50 -15.94
C SER A 29 -5.56 -8.69 -15.48
N SER A 30 -5.38 -9.31 -14.32
CA SER A 30 -4.07 -9.64 -13.74
C SER A 30 -3.13 -8.44 -13.59
N LEU A 31 -3.62 -7.32 -13.04
CA LEU A 31 -2.81 -6.13 -12.79
C LEU A 31 -1.87 -6.38 -11.61
N THR A 32 -0.58 -6.11 -11.82
CA THR A 32 0.43 -6.00 -10.76
C THR A 32 0.93 -4.58 -10.70
N VAL A 33 0.99 -4.01 -9.49
CA VAL A 33 1.60 -2.72 -9.20
C VAL A 33 2.75 -2.97 -8.24
N GLU A 34 3.95 -2.53 -8.60
CA GLU A 34 5.13 -2.57 -7.72
C GLU A 34 5.60 -1.16 -7.45
N ASP A 35 5.81 -0.85 -6.17
CA ASP A 35 6.39 0.40 -5.71
C ASP A 35 7.70 0.10 -5.00
N TRP A 36 8.81 0.43 -5.65
CA TRP A 36 10.16 0.20 -5.15
C TRP A 36 10.53 1.31 -4.17
N LEU A 37 10.92 0.94 -2.94
CA LEU A 37 11.25 1.92 -1.93
C LEU A 37 12.70 2.40 -2.07
N PRO A 38 12.96 3.70 -1.88
CA PRO A 38 14.30 4.17 -1.65
C PRO A 38 14.87 3.51 -0.40
N ALA A 39 16.16 3.22 -0.37
CA ALA A 39 16.80 2.46 0.72
C ALA A 39 16.73 3.14 2.12
N GLY A 40 16.30 4.40 2.18
CA GLY A 40 16.02 5.12 3.42
C GLY A 40 14.68 4.77 4.07
N LEU A 41 13.74 4.19 3.30
CA LEU A 41 12.39 3.84 3.76
C LEU A 41 12.23 2.34 3.90
N GLU A 42 11.55 1.93 4.97
CA GLU A 42 11.11 0.56 5.18
C GLU A 42 9.59 0.52 5.28
N ALA A 43 8.94 -0.32 4.47
CA ALA A 43 7.49 -0.47 4.50
C ALA A 43 7.04 -1.26 5.75
N LEU A 44 5.95 -0.81 6.39
CA LEU A 44 5.36 -1.49 7.54
C LEU A 44 4.39 -2.57 7.04
N ASP A 45 4.64 -3.83 7.42
CA ASP A 45 3.77 -4.96 7.10
C ASP A 45 2.71 -5.13 8.19
N PRO A 46 1.41 -4.96 7.89
CA PRO A 46 0.33 -5.09 8.87
C PRO A 46 0.17 -6.52 9.38
N ASN A 47 0.76 -7.50 8.70
CA ASN A 47 0.67 -8.90 9.10
C ASN A 47 1.59 -9.18 10.30
N LEU A 48 2.56 -8.30 10.59
CA LEU A 48 3.49 -8.44 11.71
C LEU A 48 2.88 -8.03 13.06
N ASP A 49 1.85 -7.18 13.08
CA ASP A 49 1.16 -6.76 14.32
C ASP A 49 0.46 -7.93 15.05
N ASN A 50 0.21 -9.05 14.35
CA ASN A 50 -0.45 -10.22 14.93
C ASN A 50 0.50 -11.19 15.67
N PHE A 51 1.79 -10.86 15.82
CA PHE A 51 2.78 -11.77 16.40
C PHE A 51 2.94 -11.68 17.93
N ASP A 52 2.29 -10.73 18.61
CA ASP A 52 2.19 -10.73 20.09
C ASP A 52 0.81 -10.23 20.56
N GLY A 53 0.24 -10.89 21.56
CA GLY A 53 -1.16 -10.77 21.97
C GLY A 53 -1.54 -9.47 22.70
N GLY A 54 -1.33 -8.31 22.06
CA GLY A 54 -1.64 -6.99 22.61
C GLY A 54 -2.59 -6.18 21.73
N SER A 55 -3.81 -5.93 22.22
CA SER A 55 -4.76 -5.01 21.57
C SER A 55 -4.20 -3.59 21.47
N GLY A 56 -4.40 -2.94 20.33
CA GLY A 56 -4.51 -1.47 20.27
C GLY A 56 -3.97 -0.84 18.98
N GLY A 57 -4.87 -0.39 18.11
CA GLY A 57 -4.49 0.52 17.02
C GLY A 57 -5.42 0.51 15.81
N SER A 58 -6.69 0.88 15.97
CA SER A 58 -7.49 1.32 14.83
C SER A 58 -6.90 2.61 14.25
N GLY A 59 -6.06 2.47 13.23
CA GLY A 59 -5.41 3.55 12.50
C GLY A 59 -5.55 3.39 10.98
N GLY A 60 -6.45 4.18 10.39
CA GLY A 60 -6.33 4.74 9.04
C GLY A 60 -6.13 3.83 7.82
N GLY A 61 -7.24 3.39 7.22
CA GLY A 61 -7.39 3.50 5.75
C GLY A 61 -6.75 2.44 4.84
N GLY A 62 -6.15 1.38 5.35
CA GLY A 62 -5.94 0.16 4.58
C GLY A 62 -7.18 -0.71 4.72
N GLY A 63 -8.16 -0.56 3.81
CA GLY A 63 -9.42 -1.28 3.89
C GLY A 63 -9.17 -2.75 4.18
N ALA A 64 -9.62 -3.21 5.36
CA ALA A 64 -9.63 -4.63 5.69
C ALA A 64 -10.19 -5.37 4.46
N PRO A 65 -9.54 -6.45 3.98
CA PRO A 65 -10.07 -7.20 2.86
C PRO A 65 -11.51 -7.55 3.23
N TRP A 66 -12.46 -7.00 2.47
CA TRP A 66 -13.88 -7.27 2.67
C TRP A 66 -14.02 -8.78 2.82
N PRO A 67 -14.81 -9.27 3.80
CA PRO A 67 -14.97 -10.69 3.97
C PRO A 67 -15.30 -11.31 2.62
N TRP A 68 -14.63 -12.40 2.25
CA TRP A 68 -14.65 -13.00 0.91
C TRP A 68 -16.06 -13.36 0.38
N TRP A 69 -17.09 -13.31 1.24
CA TRP A 69 -18.51 -13.45 0.90
C TRP A 69 -19.24 -12.14 0.52
N VAL A 70 -18.67 -10.95 0.78
CA VAL A 70 -19.25 -9.63 0.43
C VAL A 70 -18.84 -9.18 -0.98
N CYS A 71 -17.68 -9.63 -1.45
CA CYS A 71 -17.17 -9.42 -2.81
C CYS A 71 -16.87 -10.77 -3.46
N GLY A 72 -17.82 -11.29 -4.24
CA GLY A 72 -17.58 -12.48 -5.07
C GLY A 72 -16.44 -12.23 -6.08
N TRP A 73 -15.82 -13.31 -6.57
CA TRP A 73 -14.65 -13.30 -7.49
C TRP A 73 -14.80 -12.49 -8.80
N TRP A 74 -15.96 -11.86 -9.06
CA TRP A 74 -16.29 -11.16 -10.30
C TRP A 74 -16.76 -9.69 -10.11
N ARG A 75 -16.75 -9.12 -8.90
CA ARG A 75 -17.49 -7.85 -8.63
C ARG A 75 -16.74 -6.72 -7.94
N CYS A 76 -15.53 -6.91 -7.45
CA CYS A 76 -14.79 -5.85 -6.77
C CYS A 76 -13.34 -5.84 -7.27
N SER A 77 -12.81 -4.66 -7.61
CA SER A 77 -11.37 -4.48 -7.78
C SER A 77 -10.73 -4.65 -6.40
N SER A 78 -10.16 -5.82 -6.14
CA SER A 78 -9.50 -6.14 -4.87
C SER A 78 -8.01 -6.34 -5.12
N PHE A 79 -7.20 -5.58 -4.38
CA PHE A 79 -5.76 -5.65 -4.44
C PHE A 79 -5.23 -6.42 -3.23
N ALA A 80 -4.59 -7.56 -3.47
CA ALA A 80 -3.80 -8.25 -2.46
C ALA A 80 -2.44 -7.57 -2.34
N ARG A 81 -2.00 -7.25 -1.11
CA ARG A 81 -0.71 -6.61 -0.84
C ARG A 81 0.30 -7.61 -0.32
N GLU A 82 1.53 -7.51 -0.84
CA GLU A 82 2.72 -8.16 -0.31
C GLU A 82 3.74 -7.08 0.05
N THR A 83 4.30 -7.14 1.25
CA THR A 83 5.38 -6.26 1.70
C THR A 83 6.71 -6.98 1.60
N HIS A 84 7.63 -6.45 0.80
CA HIS A 84 9.00 -6.94 0.68
C HIS A 84 9.97 -5.94 1.29
N LYS A 85 11.23 -6.35 1.45
CA LYS A 85 12.28 -5.47 1.99
C LYS A 85 12.53 -4.22 1.13
N ASP A 86 12.42 -4.36 -0.19
CA ASP A 86 12.79 -3.35 -1.18
C ASP A 86 11.60 -2.77 -1.95
N ARG A 87 10.40 -3.36 -1.82
CA ARG A 87 9.19 -2.93 -2.55
C ARG A 87 7.90 -3.32 -1.82
N VAL A 88 6.83 -2.60 -2.14
CA VAL A 88 5.46 -3.05 -1.87
C VAL A 88 4.83 -3.47 -3.19
N ARG A 89 4.23 -4.67 -3.21
CA ARG A 89 3.57 -5.22 -4.40
C ARG A 89 2.08 -5.36 -4.14
N TYR A 90 1.27 -4.93 -5.11
CA TYR A 90 -0.17 -5.15 -5.14
C TYR A 90 -0.55 -5.99 -6.36
N PHE A 91 -1.45 -6.95 -6.17
CA PHE A 91 -1.98 -7.78 -7.26
C PHE A 91 -3.50 -7.77 -7.25
N ALA A 92 -4.11 -7.61 -8.44
CA ALA A 92 -5.54 -7.74 -8.65
C ALA A 92 -5.81 -8.62 -9.88
N ALA A 93 -6.64 -9.66 -9.70
CA ALA A 93 -7.02 -10.55 -10.81
C ALA A 93 -7.85 -9.81 -11.88
N TRP A 94 -8.60 -8.79 -11.47
CA TRP A 94 -9.38 -7.91 -12.35
C TRP A 94 -9.53 -6.53 -11.72
N VAL A 95 -9.47 -5.49 -12.54
CA VAL A 95 -9.56 -4.08 -12.16
C VAL A 95 -10.48 -3.36 -13.13
N ALA A 96 -11.51 -2.70 -12.61
CA ALA A 96 -12.43 -1.90 -13.42
C ALA A 96 -11.74 -0.65 -13.98
N ALA A 97 -12.25 -0.12 -15.10
CA ALA A 97 -11.86 1.21 -15.58
C ALA A 97 -12.11 2.27 -14.49
N GLY A 98 -11.20 3.24 -14.38
CA GLY A 98 -11.28 4.35 -13.42
C GLY A 98 -10.02 4.54 -12.60
N THR A 99 -10.17 5.19 -11.45
CA THR A 99 -9.07 5.52 -10.54
C THR A 99 -9.16 4.71 -9.26
N HIS A 100 -8.10 3.97 -8.96
CA HIS A 100 -7.95 3.19 -7.73
C HIS A 100 -6.88 3.84 -6.85
N THR A 101 -7.16 3.91 -5.54
CA THR A 101 -6.24 4.45 -4.55
C THR A 101 -5.68 3.32 -3.72
N LEU A 102 -4.36 3.18 -3.70
CA LEU A 102 -3.65 2.22 -2.85
C LEU A 102 -2.80 3.00 -1.85
N SER A 103 -2.67 2.48 -0.63
CA SER A 103 -1.84 3.10 0.39
C SER A 103 -1.11 2.07 1.25
N TYR A 104 0.05 2.49 1.75
CA TYR A 104 0.80 1.76 2.77
C TYR A 104 1.59 2.75 3.62
N GLU A 105 2.01 2.30 4.79
CA GLU A 105 2.84 3.08 5.69
C GLU A 105 4.30 2.66 5.55
N ALA A 106 5.21 3.61 5.65
CA ALA A 106 6.65 3.37 5.67
C ALA A 106 7.31 4.23 6.75
N ILE A 107 8.38 3.73 7.34
CA ILE A 107 9.19 4.46 8.31
C ILE A 107 10.51 4.89 7.67
N ALA A 108 10.95 6.11 7.97
CA ALA A 108 12.30 6.56 7.64
C ALA A 108 13.34 5.87 8.54
N ALA A 109 13.89 4.75 8.08
CA ALA A 109 14.77 3.88 8.85
C ALA A 109 16.26 4.26 8.75
N THR A 110 16.69 4.80 7.60
CA THR A 110 18.11 5.12 7.36
C THR A 110 18.29 6.58 6.95
N ARG A 111 19.29 7.25 7.55
CA ARG A 111 19.68 8.62 7.18
C ARG A 111 20.53 8.61 5.91
N GLY A 112 20.18 9.46 4.94
CA GLY A 112 20.95 9.66 3.71
C GLY A 112 20.11 10.31 2.63
N ASP A 113 20.73 10.58 1.49
CA ASP A 113 20.05 10.98 0.26
C ASP A 113 19.84 9.72 -0.59
N PHE A 114 18.58 9.45 -0.93
CA PHE A 114 18.18 8.27 -1.68
C PHE A 114 17.35 8.68 -2.88
N VAL A 115 17.48 7.92 -3.97
CA VAL A 115 16.71 8.06 -5.22
C VAL A 115 15.62 7.00 -5.31
#